data_AF-A0A839NQ70-F1
#
_entry.id   AF-A0A839NQ70-F1
#
_cell.length_a   1.000
_cell.length_b   1.000
_cell.length_c   1.000
_cell.angle_alpha   90.00
_cell.angle_beta   90.00
_cell.angle_gamma   90.00
#
_symmetry.space_group_name_H-M   'P 1'
#
loop_
_entity.id
_entity.type
_entity.pdbx_description
1 polymer ?
#
loop_
_entity_poly.entity_id
_entity_poly.type
_entity_poly.pdbx_seq_one_letter_code
_entity_poly.pdbx_strand_id
1 'polypeptide(L)'
;MIRKKSILAVLFLALSSYNVFAQETKNKNEEVKKMEWFEDAKLGIFIHWGIYSVKGISESWAFFNNYISHENYMKQLGGFTANQYQPEEWAKLIQESGAKYSVITTRHHDGVSLWDSKSNNAITTAKDAAAKKDVLTPFVSALQKKGLKTGLYYSLPDWSHPDYDVNTRIKKRYNVGDDANRWNKFVNYYQGQLAELSKAYKPDLIWFDGDWEHNDQEWRAKETLTQLRKYNPNIIINSRLNQHGDYDTPEQGIPVVKPEARYWELCYTMNDSWGYQHFDHHYKTPNMIVRTLVDCISMGGNLLLDIGPKADGTIPTEQVQILKELGRWTSKHKDAIYGTRAGVQSRFWNDKNAFSKDGKTLYIYLDNVKDKLVLQGLKTKPTSIKFVGNSDKIDYQYDDYTLELNLPTANFDPAVTVVAITFNEKPAIDLERKEVSYTAYEIAGQSQVAHAIATISKSTAIGSNLFKDKISADGDILDKNLKFTAAEIKEWVTKNAEILHDAEAGIADGHYAGLSALSKDKQTLYLFVEGTPTGPIALKGLKNTIARIRIVGEGSMIGHDIFNKLYWSSTPGIVYIDVPKERIDKNMTIIAVLLDKPIELYREHVGAIESNL
;
A
#
# COMPACT_ATOMS: atom_id res chain seq x y z
N MET A 1 -77.78 34.18 0.86
CA MET A 1 -77.17 35.20 -0.01
C MET A 1 -75.78 35.49 0.55
N ILE A 2 -74.73 35.66 -0.28
CA ILE A 2 -73.29 35.87 0.08
C ILE A 2 -72.57 34.53 0.35
N ARG A 3 -71.42 34.11 -0.22
CA ARG A 3 -70.44 34.60 -1.22
C ARG A 3 -69.66 33.37 -1.72
N LYS A 4 -69.41 33.25 -3.03
CA LYS A 4 -68.30 32.45 -3.59
C LYS A 4 -67.08 33.37 -3.74
N LYS A 5 -65.96 33.06 -3.08
CA LYS A 5 -64.62 33.54 -3.45
C LYS A 5 -63.54 32.53 -3.05
N SER A 6 -62.55 32.40 -3.94
CA SER A 6 -61.18 31.92 -3.70
C SER A 6 -60.89 30.42 -3.82
N ILE A 7 -60.70 29.95 -5.05
CA ILE A 7 -59.78 28.84 -5.37
C ILE A 7 -58.88 29.33 -6.51
N LEU A 8 -57.76 29.97 -6.19
CA LEU A 8 -56.69 30.26 -7.16
C LEU A 8 -55.40 30.65 -6.41
N ALA A 9 -54.76 29.71 -5.70
CA ALA A 9 -53.44 29.96 -5.07
C ALA A 9 -52.68 28.68 -4.62
N VAL A 10 -52.73 27.55 -5.34
CA VAL A 10 -51.93 26.35 -4.96
C VAL A 10 -51.13 25.74 -6.13
N LEU A 11 -51.27 26.24 -7.36
CA LEU A 11 -50.68 25.60 -8.55
C LEU A 11 -49.40 26.27 -9.08
N PHE A 12 -48.58 26.88 -8.21
CA PHE A 12 -47.30 27.48 -8.62
C PHE A 12 -46.10 27.22 -7.68
N LEU A 13 -46.20 26.23 -6.78
CA LEU A 13 -45.14 25.89 -5.81
C LEU A 13 -44.67 24.43 -5.86
N ALA A 14 -44.96 23.71 -6.95
CA ALA A 14 -44.61 22.30 -7.12
C ALA A 14 -43.71 22.01 -8.35
N LEU A 15 -42.97 23.02 -8.85
CA LEU A 15 -42.09 22.86 -10.02
C LEU A 15 -40.60 23.19 -9.77
N SER A 16 -40.19 23.44 -8.52
CA SER A 16 -38.81 23.79 -8.18
C SER A 16 -37.96 22.66 -7.56
N SER A 17 -38.49 21.45 -7.36
CA SER A 17 -37.78 20.39 -6.62
C SER A 17 -37.13 19.29 -7.47
N TYR A 18 -37.30 19.29 -8.80
CA TYR A 18 -36.78 18.21 -9.65
C TYR A 18 -35.36 18.42 -10.20
N ASN A 19 -34.71 19.56 -9.91
CA ASN A 19 -33.39 19.87 -10.45
C ASN A 19 -32.20 19.51 -9.53
N VAL A 20 -32.42 19.06 -8.29
CA VAL A 20 -31.32 18.80 -7.34
C VAL A 20 -30.79 17.35 -7.45
N PHE A 21 -31.65 16.35 -7.64
CA PHE A 21 -31.21 14.95 -7.76
C PHE A 21 -30.51 14.62 -9.11
N ALA A 22 -30.83 15.33 -10.19
CA ALA A 22 -30.23 15.08 -11.50
C ALA A 22 -28.78 15.59 -11.60
N GLN A 23 -28.44 16.67 -10.90
CA GLN A 23 -27.07 17.22 -10.86
C GLN A 23 -26.13 16.35 -10.01
N GLU A 24 -26.56 15.87 -8.85
CA GLU A 24 -25.73 14.96 -8.03
C GLU A 24 -25.44 13.63 -8.74
N THR A 25 -26.44 13.05 -9.41
CA THR A 25 -26.26 11.76 -10.11
C THR A 25 -25.38 11.90 -11.36
N LYS A 26 -25.46 13.03 -12.07
CA LYS A 26 -24.60 13.33 -13.23
C LYS A 26 -23.15 13.58 -12.79
N ASN A 27 -22.93 14.37 -11.74
CA ASN A 27 -21.60 14.64 -11.20
C ASN A 27 -20.92 13.35 -10.70
N LYS A 28 -21.67 12.47 -10.00
CA LYS A 28 -21.14 11.19 -9.51
C LYS A 28 -20.77 10.23 -10.65
N ASN A 29 -21.54 10.20 -11.74
CA ASN A 29 -21.22 9.39 -12.92
C ASN A 29 -20.01 9.92 -13.70
N GLU A 30 -19.81 11.24 -13.77
CA GLU A 30 -18.64 11.85 -14.40
C GLU A 30 -17.37 11.62 -13.56
N GLU A 31 -17.46 11.72 -12.23
CA GLU A 31 -16.39 11.41 -11.29
C GLU A 31 -15.96 9.93 -11.39
N VAL A 32 -16.92 9.00 -11.45
CA VAL A 32 -16.64 7.57 -11.64
C VAL A 32 -15.91 7.31 -12.96
N LYS A 33 -16.30 7.98 -14.05
CA LYS A 33 -15.60 7.84 -15.35
C LYS A 33 -14.19 8.42 -15.33
N LYS A 34 -13.99 9.56 -14.66
CA LYS A 34 -12.68 10.19 -14.49
C LYS A 34 -11.71 9.25 -13.76
N MET A 35 -12.16 8.64 -12.66
CA MET A 35 -11.32 7.79 -11.80
C MET A 35 -11.13 6.35 -12.33
N GLU A 36 -11.84 5.95 -13.39
CA GLU A 36 -11.83 4.57 -13.89
C GLU A 36 -10.43 4.08 -14.26
N TRP A 37 -9.65 4.89 -15.00
CA TRP A 37 -8.30 4.49 -15.39
C TRP A 37 -7.39 4.32 -14.17
N PHE A 38 -7.57 5.16 -13.15
CA PHE A 38 -6.78 5.14 -11.94
C PHE A 38 -7.10 3.90 -11.10
N GLU A 39 -8.39 3.62 -10.89
CA GLU A 39 -8.84 2.42 -10.18
C GLU A 39 -8.40 1.13 -10.90
N ASP A 40 -8.31 1.15 -12.23
CA ASP A 40 -7.89 -0.02 -13.02
C ASP A 40 -6.35 -0.18 -13.11
N ALA A 41 -5.59 0.89 -12.88
CA ALA A 41 -4.13 0.92 -13.07
C ALA A 41 -3.36 0.07 -12.06
N LYS A 42 -3.73 0.11 -10.77
CA LYS A 42 -3.11 -0.57 -9.61
C LYS A 42 -1.64 -0.29 -9.29
N LEU A 43 -0.82 -0.02 -10.30
CA LEU A 43 0.61 0.18 -10.17
C LEU A 43 1.08 1.41 -10.95
N GLY A 44 1.75 2.32 -10.26
CA GLY A 44 2.47 3.46 -10.81
C GLY A 44 3.91 3.51 -10.31
N ILE A 45 4.77 4.27 -11.01
CA ILE A 45 6.15 4.56 -10.58
C ILE A 45 6.30 6.03 -10.20
N PHE A 46 6.70 6.29 -8.96
CA PHE A 46 7.10 7.62 -8.50
C PHE A 46 8.59 7.85 -8.82
N ILE A 47 8.98 9.09 -9.09
CA ILE A 47 10.37 9.48 -9.32
C ILE A 47 10.69 10.74 -8.54
N HIS A 48 11.55 10.61 -7.54
CA HIS A 48 12.18 11.75 -6.86
C HIS A 48 13.57 11.99 -7.43
N TRP A 49 13.67 13.00 -8.30
CA TRP A 49 14.93 13.37 -8.93
C TRP A 49 15.16 14.88 -8.89
N GLY A 50 16.36 15.29 -8.46
CA GLY A 50 16.74 16.69 -8.32
C GLY A 50 18.17 16.85 -7.81
N ILE A 51 18.56 18.08 -7.49
CA ILE A 51 19.94 18.41 -7.11
C ILE A 51 20.40 17.71 -5.83
N TYR A 52 19.46 17.28 -4.97
CA TYR A 52 19.73 16.50 -3.76
C TYR A 52 20.41 15.15 -4.04
N SER A 53 20.27 14.61 -5.25
CA SER A 53 20.95 13.39 -5.70
C SER A 53 22.46 13.54 -5.88
N VAL A 54 23.01 14.76 -5.86
CA VAL A 54 24.44 15.02 -6.09
C VAL A 54 25.29 14.62 -4.91
N LYS A 55 24.89 15.02 -3.70
CA LYS A 55 25.54 14.59 -2.45
C LYS A 55 24.82 13.44 -1.77
N GLY A 56 23.70 12.99 -2.34
CA GLY A 56 22.89 11.93 -1.80
C GLY A 56 22.28 12.27 -0.44
N ILE A 57 21.63 13.44 -0.35
CA ILE A 57 21.01 13.95 0.89
C ILE A 57 19.49 14.07 0.71
N SER A 58 18.75 14.18 1.81
CA SER A 58 17.29 14.31 1.77
C SER A 58 16.82 15.53 0.97
N GLU A 59 15.83 15.31 0.11
CA GLU A 59 15.22 16.26 -0.81
C GLU A 59 14.65 17.48 -0.09
N SER A 60 15.36 18.62 -0.17
CA SER A 60 15.02 19.91 0.45
C SER A 60 15.07 19.94 1.99
N TRP A 61 14.68 18.85 2.66
CA TRP A 61 14.63 18.74 4.12
C TRP A 61 16.00 18.92 4.77
N ALA A 62 17.08 18.56 4.09
CA ALA A 62 18.44 18.73 4.61
C ALA A 62 18.75 20.20 4.98
N PHE A 63 18.35 21.17 4.15
CA PHE A 63 18.56 22.58 4.50
C PHE A 63 17.42 23.16 5.32
N PHE A 64 16.18 22.69 5.11
CA PHE A 64 15.04 23.13 5.91
C PHE A 64 15.22 22.83 7.40
N ASN A 65 15.79 21.66 7.71
CA ASN A 65 16.14 21.24 9.07
C ASN A 65 17.50 21.77 9.55
N ASN A 66 18.17 22.63 8.77
CA ASN A 66 19.47 23.23 9.08
C ASN A 66 20.63 22.23 9.27
N TYR A 67 20.55 21.03 8.69
CA TYR A 67 21.68 20.08 8.65
C TYR A 67 22.79 20.56 7.69
N ILE A 68 22.40 21.39 6.71
CA ILE A 68 23.29 22.10 5.79
C ILE A 68 22.73 23.50 5.55
N SER A 69 23.58 24.49 5.27
CA SER A 69 23.09 25.81 4.88
C SER A 69 22.41 25.77 3.51
N HIS A 70 21.41 26.63 3.30
CA HIS A 70 20.75 26.79 2.00
C HIS A 70 21.77 27.03 0.87
N GLU A 71 22.75 27.91 1.08
CA GLU A 71 23.82 28.17 0.11
C GLU A 71 24.58 26.88 -0.28
N ASN A 72 24.97 26.07 0.71
CA ASN A 72 25.71 24.83 0.47
C ASN A 72 24.84 23.74 -0.15
N TYR A 73 23.54 23.74 0.11
CA TYR A 73 22.57 22.88 -0.56
C TYR A 73 22.43 23.28 -2.04
N MET A 74 22.29 24.57 -2.34
CA MET A 74 22.13 25.08 -3.70
C MET A 74 23.39 24.93 -4.56
N LYS A 75 24.60 24.87 -3.96
CA LYS A 75 25.84 24.53 -4.68
C LYS A 75 25.76 23.19 -5.43
N GLN A 76 24.85 22.29 -5.04
CA GLN A 76 24.62 21.04 -5.77
C GLN A 76 24.12 21.23 -7.20
N LEU A 77 23.53 22.39 -7.56
CA LEU A 77 23.24 22.74 -8.95
C LEU A 77 24.44 22.50 -9.88
N GLY A 78 25.66 22.79 -9.40
CA GLY A 78 26.90 22.58 -10.17
C GLY A 78 27.29 21.12 -10.38
N GLY A 79 26.71 20.16 -9.66
CA GLY A 79 26.96 18.73 -9.81
C GLY A 79 25.82 17.95 -10.45
N PHE A 80 24.65 18.56 -10.64
CA PHE A 80 23.51 17.93 -11.30
C PHE A 80 23.69 18.00 -12.82
N THR A 81 24.23 16.95 -13.42
CA THR A 81 24.68 16.96 -14.82
C THR A 81 23.69 16.34 -15.79
N ALA A 82 22.89 15.36 -15.36
CA ALA A 82 22.01 14.59 -16.24
C ALA A 82 22.70 14.10 -17.54
N ASN A 83 24.01 13.84 -17.51
CA ASN A 83 24.80 13.55 -18.71
C ASN A 83 24.61 12.11 -19.25
N GLN A 84 24.09 11.21 -18.43
CA GLN A 84 23.70 9.84 -18.78
C GLN A 84 22.17 9.65 -18.82
N TYR A 85 21.42 10.73 -18.68
CA TYR A 85 19.97 10.72 -18.65
C TYR A 85 19.36 10.27 -19.99
N GLN A 86 18.60 9.17 -19.94
CA GLN A 86 17.94 8.54 -21.09
C GLN A 86 16.44 8.37 -20.83
N PRO A 87 15.60 9.38 -21.16
CA PRO A 87 14.15 9.37 -20.87
C PRO A 87 13.40 8.18 -21.46
N GLU A 88 13.78 7.77 -22.67
CA GLU A 88 13.13 6.66 -23.37
C GLU A 88 13.42 5.32 -22.67
N GLU A 89 14.62 5.15 -22.09
CA GLU A 89 14.97 3.96 -21.29
C GLU A 89 14.29 3.97 -19.92
N TRP A 90 14.14 5.14 -19.29
CA TRP A 90 13.34 5.27 -18.06
C TRP A 90 11.88 4.87 -18.32
N ALA A 91 11.25 5.45 -19.35
CA ALA A 91 9.87 5.16 -19.69
C ALA A 91 9.68 3.69 -20.13
N LYS A 92 10.70 3.08 -20.75
CA LYS A 92 10.71 1.65 -21.08
C LYS A 92 10.76 0.79 -19.83
N LEU A 93 11.65 1.09 -18.88
CA LEU A 93 11.73 0.34 -17.62
C LEU A 93 10.42 0.43 -16.80
N ILE A 94 9.77 1.60 -16.79
CA ILE A 94 8.46 1.80 -16.16
C ILE A 94 7.38 0.96 -16.85
N GLN A 95 7.37 0.90 -18.18
CA GLN A 95 6.44 0.05 -18.92
C GLN A 95 6.72 -1.44 -18.67
N GLU A 96 7.99 -1.84 -18.65
CA GLU A 96 8.43 -3.23 -18.41
C GLU A 96 8.10 -3.71 -17.00
N SER A 97 8.09 -2.83 -16.00
CA SER A 97 7.66 -3.17 -14.63
C SER A 97 6.17 -3.50 -14.54
N GLY A 98 5.39 -3.15 -15.56
CA GLY A 98 3.94 -3.31 -15.61
C GLY A 98 3.17 -2.07 -15.12
N ALA A 99 3.84 -1.01 -14.70
CA ALA A 99 3.14 0.21 -14.28
C ALA A 99 2.30 0.79 -15.42
N LYS A 100 1.17 1.43 -15.08
CA LYS A 100 0.28 2.09 -16.04
C LYS A 100 0.41 3.60 -16.06
N TYR A 101 1.12 4.15 -15.09
CA TYR A 101 1.36 5.57 -14.92
C TYR A 101 2.69 5.82 -14.22
N SER A 102 3.17 7.05 -14.31
CA SER A 102 4.30 7.52 -13.52
C SER A 102 4.07 8.94 -13.05
N VAL A 103 4.59 9.25 -11.87
CA VAL A 103 4.58 10.58 -11.26
C VAL A 103 6.04 11.01 -11.06
N ILE A 104 6.44 12.17 -11.57
CA ILE A 104 7.81 12.69 -11.40
C ILE A 104 7.79 14.04 -10.67
N THR A 105 8.75 14.26 -9.77
CA THR A 105 8.98 15.56 -9.12
C THR A 105 9.31 16.61 -10.17
N THR A 106 8.33 17.44 -10.55
CA THR A 106 8.61 18.57 -11.44
C THR A 106 9.43 19.63 -10.73
N ARG A 107 9.12 19.84 -9.45
CA ARG A 107 9.78 20.72 -8.49
C ARG A 107 9.48 20.20 -7.08
N HIS A 108 10.51 20.06 -6.24
CA HIS A 108 10.37 19.74 -4.82
C HIS A 108 10.37 21.03 -3.97
N HIS A 109 10.30 20.92 -2.64
CA HIS A 109 10.27 22.09 -1.74
C HIS A 109 11.50 23.01 -1.87
N ASP A 110 12.62 22.54 -2.44
CA ASP A 110 13.81 23.34 -2.72
C ASP A 110 13.64 24.35 -3.87
N GLY A 111 12.55 24.25 -4.63
CA GLY A 111 12.22 25.20 -5.69
C GLY A 111 12.89 24.96 -7.04
N VAL A 112 13.70 23.90 -7.19
CA VAL A 112 14.41 23.64 -8.46
C VAL A 112 13.50 22.92 -9.46
N SER A 113 13.15 23.60 -10.55
CA SER A 113 12.32 23.05 -11.62
C SER A 113 13.11 22.15 -12.58
N LEU A 114 12.58 20.96 -12.86
CA LEU A 114 13.09 20.02 -13.88
C LEU A 114 12.75 20.42 -15.32
N TRP A 115 11.89 21.43 -15.50
CA TRP A 115 11.61 22.06 -16.80
C TRP A 115 12.12 23.50 -16.83
N ASP A 116 12.23 24.06 -18.03
CA ASP A 116 12.66 25.44 -18.25
C ASP A 116 11.51 26.45 -18.02
N SER A 117 11.09 26.56 -16.76
CA SER A 117 10.02 27.48 -16.34
C SER A 117 10.34 28.93 -16.72
N LYS A 118 9.31 29.67 -17.17
CA LYS A 118 9.42 31.08 -17.59
C LYS A 118 8.94 32.05 -16.51
N SER A 119 8.53 31.53 -15.37
CA SER A 119 8.13 32.32 -14.22
C SER A 119 9.33 33.07 -13.64
N ASN A 120 9.11 34.33 -13.22
CA ASN A 120 10.17 35.17 -12.67
C ASN A 120 10.79 34.51 -11.43
N ASN A 121 12.11 34.59 -11.29
CA ASN A 121 12.90 33.99 -10.20
C ASN A 121 12.85 32.46 -10.10
N ALA A 122 12.27 31.75 -11.08
CA ALA A 122 12.37 30.29 -11.14
C ALA A 122 13.85 29.86 -11.24
N ILE A 123 14.21 28.88 -10.43
CA ILE A 123 15.50 28.18 -10.51
C ILE A 123 15.26 26.91 -11.32
N THR A 124 15.99 26.72 -12.41
CA THR A 124 15.73 25.60 -13.33
C THR A 124 16.98 24.79 -13.64
N THR A 125 16.78 23.52 -13.95
CA THR A 125 17.85 22.66 -14.46
C THR A 125 18.42 23.17 -15.80
N ALA A 126 17.60 23.84 -16.61
CA ALA A 126 18.00 24.40 -17.90
C ALA A 126 18.92 25.61 -17.75
N LYS A 127 18.65 26.49 -16.79
CA LYS A 127 19.37 27.75 -16.61
C LYS A 127 20.50 27.62 -15.59
N ASP A 128 20.22 27.03 -14.44
CA ASP A 128 21.05 27.18 -13.24
C ASP A 128 21.90 25.92 -12.97
N ALA A 129 21.39 24.72 -13.25
CA ALA A 129 22.15 23.47 -13.04
C ALA A 129 23.25 23.23 -14.09
N ALA A 130 24.18 22.33 -13.80
CA ALA A 130 25.21 21.88 -14.74
C ALA A 130 24.64 21.12 -15.95
N ALA A 131 23.44 20.56 -15.82
CA ALA A 131 22.73 19.87 -16.90
C ALA A 131 22.44 20.76 -18.12
N LYS A 132 22.17 22.06 -17.90
CA LYS A 132 21.88 23.07 -18.93
C LYS A 132 20.82 22.65 -19.95
N LYS A 133 19.83 21.88 -19.51
CA LYS A 133 18.71 21.42 -20.34
C LYS A 133 17.44 21.18 -19.51
N ASP A 134 16.30 21.27 -20.18
CA ASP A 134 15.02 20.73 -19.70
C ASP A 134 15.09 19.20 -19.70
N VAL A 135 14.82 18.60 -18.54
CA VAL A 135 14.80 17.14 -18.36
C VAL A 135 13.40 16.58 -18.16
N LEU A 136 12.37 17.42 -17.96
CA LEU A 136 10.99 16.98 -17.78
C LEU A 136 10.29 16.73 -19.12
N THR A 137 10.41 17.66 -20.08
CA THR A 137 9.72 17.55 -21.38
C THR A 137 10.05 16.24 -22.12
N PRO A 138 11.33 15.81 -22.21
CA PRO A 138 11.68 14.54 -22.86
C PRO A 138 11.07 13.32 -22.15
N PHE A 139 11.02 13.33 -20.81
CA PHE A 139 10.43 12.24 -20.04
C PHE A 139 8.93 12.12 -20.28
N VAL A 140 8.19 13.22 -20.14
CA VAL A 140 6.74 13.26 -20.35
C VAL A 140 6.40 12.79 -21.77
N SER A 141 7.18 13.26 -22.76
CA SER A 141 7.02 12.81 -24.15
C SER A 141 7.23 11.31 -24.31
N ALA A 142 8.22 10.72 -23.63
CA ALA A 142 8.49 9.28 -23.67
C ALA A 142 7.37 8.45 -23.01
N LEU A 143 6.82 8.92 -21.88
CA LEU A 143 5.66 8.28 -21.24
C LEU A 143 4.44 8.27 -22.16
N GLN A 144 4.11 9.43 -22.74
CA GLN A 144 2.95 9.58 -23.62
C GLN A 144 3.07 8.72 -24.88
N LYS A 145 4.26 8.66 -25.51
CA LYS A 145 4.52 7.76 -26.66
C LYS A 145 4.29 6.29 -26.33
N LYS A 146 4.55 5.89 -25.08
CA LYS A 146 4.34 4.51 -24.59
C LYS A 146 2.91 4.25 -24.11
N GLY A 147 2.03 5.25 -24.17
CA GLY A 147 0.65 5.14 -23.69
C GLY A 147 0.53 5.06 -22.17
N LEU A 148 1.56 5.48 -21.43
CA LEU A 148 1.52 5.57 -19.98
C LEU A 148 0.81 6.86 -19.57
N LYS A 149 0.00 6.76 -18.52
CA LYS A 149 -0.65 7.92 -17.91
C LYS A 149 0.39 8.81 -17.25
N THR A 150 0.26 10.12 -17.45
CA THR A 150 1.26 11.11 -17.04
C THR A 150 0.84 11.81 -15.77
N GLY A 151 1.60 11.59 -14.69
CA GLY A 151 1.48 12.29 -13.42
C GLY A 151 2.64 13.25 -13.20
N LEU A 152 2.35 14.41 -12.60
CA LEU A 152 3.35 15.40 -12.22
C LEU A 152 3.24 15.69 -10.73
N TYR A 153 4.32 15.47 -9.98
CA TYR A 153 4.41 15.96 -8.61
C TYR A 153 4.74 17.44 -8.60
N TYR A 154 4.09 18.19 -7.71
CA TYR A 154 4.29 19.62 -7.53
C TYR A 154 4.24 20.00 -6.05
N SER A 155 5.38 20.41 -5.51
CA SER A 155 5.43 21.03 -4.18
C SER A 155 4.74 22.39 -4.20
N LEU A 156 3.77 22.63 -3.31
CA LEU A 156 3.19 23.96 -3.06
C LEU A 156 4.23 24.90 -2.43
N PRO A 157 4.96 24.50 -1.36
CA PRO A 157 6.09 25.25 -0.85
C PRO A 157 7.21 25.43 -1.87
N ASP A 158 7.90 26.55 -1.75
CA ASP A 158 9.19 26.79 -2.39
C ASP A 158 10.06 27.53 -1.38
N TRP A 159 10.77 26.76 -0.55
CA TRP A 159 11.59 27.30 0.54
C TRP A 159 12.77 28.14 0.03
N SER A 160 13.09 28.07 -1.26
CA SER A 160 14.11 28.93 -1.90
C SER A 160 13.54 30.23 -2.44
N HIS A 161 12.25 30.30 -2.76
CA HIS A 161 11.67 31.48 -3.41
C HIS A 161 11.62 32.69 -2.45
N PRO A 162 12.10 33.87 -2.88
CA PRO A 162 12.15 35.04 -2.02
C PRO A 162 10.77 35.52 -1.57
N ASP A 163 9.73 35.30 -2.36
CA ASP A 163 8.35 35.68 -1.99
C ASP A 163 7.61 34.61 -1.17
N TYR A 164 8.21 33.45 -0.87
CA TYR A 164 7.59 32.48 0.05
C TYR A 164 7.88 32.86 1.50
N ASP A 165 6.92 32.69 2.40
CA ASP A 165 7.03 33.15 3.79
C ASP A 165 7.99 32.25 4.61
N VAL A 166 7.97 30.94 4.42
CA VAL A 166 8.84 30.00 5.15
C VAL A 166 10.18 29.79 4.43
N ASN A 167 11.27 29.82 5.19
CA ASN A 167 12.63 29.60 4.68
C ASN A 167 13.25 28.31 5.22
N THR A 168 13.17 28.11 6.55
CA THR A 168 13.62 26.89 7.23
C THR A 168 12.63 26.59 8.34
N ARG A 169 12.73 25.41 8.96
CA ARG A 169 11.88 25.00 10.09
C ARG A 169 11.79 26.02 11.22
N ILE A 170 12.86 26.80 11.44
CA ILE A 170 12.95 27.76 12.55
C ILE A 170 12.92 29.23 12.09
N LYS A 171 12.75 29.48 10.78
CA LYS A 171 12.85 30.83 10.22
C LYS A 171 11.78 31.09 9.18
N LYS A 172 10.88 32.01 9.50
CA LYS A 172 10.02 32.71 8.54
C LYS A 172 10.67 34.02 8.06
N ARG A 173 10.39 34.41 6.83
CA ARG A 173 10.76 35.68 6.19
C ARG A 173 9.80 36.80 6.57
N TYR A 174 8.51 36.47 6.71
CA TYR A 174 7.41 37.38 7.07
C TYR A 174 6.17 36.55 7.47
N ASN A 175 5.12 37.18 8.01
CA ASN A 175 3.80 36.55 8.13
C ASN A 175 2.92 36.99 6.96
N VAL A 176 2.12 36.08 6.39
CA VAL A 176 1.26 36.36 5.23
C VAL A 176 0.36 37.58 5.44
N GLY A 177 -0.19 37.76 6.64
CA GLY A 177 -1.03 38.93 6.98
C GLY A 177 -0.30 40.27 6.98
N ASP A 178 1.01 40.28 7.22
CA ASP A 178 1.83 41.50 7.27
C ASP A 178 2.24 41.98 5.86
N ASP A 179 2.32 41.06 4.89
CA ASP A 179 2.69 41.36 3.49
C ASP A 179 1.92 40.49 2.49
N ALA A 180 0.61 40.73 2.41
CA ALA A 180 -0.28 40.02 1.49
C ALA A 180 0.11 40.23 0.02
N ASN A 181 0.74 41.35 -0.34
CA ASN A 181 1.20 41.61 -1.71
C ASN A 181 2.34 40.67 -2.11
N ARG A 182 3.31 40.43 -1.21
CA ARG A 182 4.38 39.46 -1.43
C ARG A 182 3.84 38.05 -1.55
N TRP A 183 2.92 37.66 -0.66
CA TRP A 183 2.23 36.36 -0.78
C TRP A 183 1.49 36.21 -2.12
N ASN A 184 0.75 37.22 -2.55
CA ASN A 184 0.04 37.19 -3.83
C ASN A 184 0.98 37.04 -5.03
N LYS A 185 2.19 37.61 -4.98
CA LYS A 185 3.23 37.37 -6.01
C LYS A 185 3.64 35.90 -6.04
N PHE A 186 3.84 35.28 -4.86
CA PHE A 186 4.16 33.86 -4.77
C PHE A 186 3.03 32.97 -5.28
N VAL A 187 1.77 33.27 -4.94
CA VAL A 187 0.62 32.52 -5.46
C VAL A 187 0.54 32.62 -6.98
N ASN A 188 0.72 33.82 -7.54
CA ASN A 188 0.76 34.00 -8.99
C ASN A 188 1.94 33.26 -9.65
N TYR A 189 3.09 33.19 -8.98
CA TYR A 189 4.26 32.44 -9.44
C TYR A 189 3.95 30.95 -9.56
N TYR A 190 3.48 30.30 -8.48
CA TYR A 190 3.26 28.86 -8.52
C TYR A 190 2.06 28.49 -9.43
N GLN A 191 0.99 29.29 -9.47
CA GLN A 191 -0.12 29.07 -10.41
C GLN A 191 0.32 29.27 -11.87
N GLY A 192 1.22 30.23 -12.13
CA GLY A 192 1.86 30.40 -13.43
C GLY A 192 2.63 29.17 -13.87
N GLN A 193 3.42 28.58 -12.97
CA GLN A 193 4.14 27.32 -13.20
C GLN A 193 3.19 26.16 -13.49
N LEU A 194 2.12 26.00 -12.71
CA LEU A 194 1.10 24.97 -12.97
C LEU A 194 0.41 25.16 -14.32
N ALA A 195 0.18 26.41 -14.75
CA ALA A 195 -0.36 26.70 -16.07
C ALA A 195 0.63 26.36 -17.20
N GLU A 196 1.94 26.62 -17.02
CA GLU A 196 2.99 26.18 -17.95
C GLU A 196 2.96 24.65 -18.13
N LEU A 197 3.03 23.91 -17.02
CA LEU A 197 3.00 22.44 -17.00
C LEU A 197 1.73 21.90 -17.64
N SER A 198 0.56 22.44 -17.25
CA SER A 198 -0.74 21.99 -17.75
C SER A 198 -0.92 22.25 -19.25
N LYS A 199 -0.44 23.40 -19.73
CA LYS A 199 -0.47 23.76 -21.16
C LYS A 199 0.45 22.88 -21.99
N ALA A 200 1.67 22.64 -21.50
CA ALA A 200 2.68 21.89 -22.22
C ALA A 200 2.35 20.40 -22.29
N TYR A 201 1.87 19.82 -21.18
CA TYR A 201 1.84 18.37 -21.02
C TYR A 201 0.43 17.79 -20.92
N LYS A 202 -0.57 18.59 -20.52
CA LYS A 202 -1.94 18.13 -20.24
C LYS A 202 -1.96 16.83 -19.40
N PRO A 203 -1.35 16.84 -18.20
CA PRO A 203 -1.17 15.62 -17.42
C PRO A 203 -2.51 15.00 -17.02
N ASP A 204 -2.50 13.68 -16.83
CA ASP A 204 -3.64 12.93 -16.31
C ASP A 204 -3.80 13.11 -14.79
N LEU A 205 -2.70 13.37 -14.09
CA LEU A 205 -2.65 13.49 -12.63
C LEU A 205 -1.70 14.61 -12.18
N ILE A 206 -2.10 15.41 -11.18
CA ILE A 206 -1.18 16.24 -10.40
C ILE A 206 -1.14 15.72 -8.97
N TRP A 207 0.07 15.48 -8.48
CA TRP A 207 0.34 15.03 -7.13
C TRP A 207 0.91 16.22 -6.35
N PHE A 208 0.07 16.93 -5.60
CA PHE A 208 0.49 18.05 -4.77
C PHE A 208 1.14 17.58 -3.48
N ASP A 209 1.98 18.44 -2.92
CA ASP A 209 2.59 18.21 -1.61
C ASP A 209 2.86 19.53 -0.89
N GLY A 210 2.97 19.48 0.43
CA GLY A 210 3.25 20.67 1.24
C GLY A 210 2.05 21.55 1.55
N ASP A 211 0.82 21.02 1.49
CA ASP A 211 -0.39 21.78 1.78
C ASP A 211 -0.56 22.11 3.26
N TRP A 212 0.20 21.48 4.16
CA TRP A 212 0.16 21.68 5.62
C TRP A 212 0.64 23.05 6.11
N GLU A 213 1.43 23.81 5.33
CA GLU A 213 1.98 25.10 5.78
C GLU A 213 0.97 26.25 5.75
N HIS A 214 -0.09 26.12 4.93
CA HIS A 214 -1.14 27.13 4.77
C HIS A 214 -2.50 26.49 4.55
N ASN A 215 -3.58 27.23 4.83
CA ASN A 215 -4.94 26.73 4.59
C ASN A 215 -5.35 26.89 3.11
N ASP A 216 -6.48 26.28 2.73
CA ASP A 216 -7.08 26.33 1.39
C ASP A 216 -7.22 27.76 0.83
N GLN A 217 -7.60 28.73 1.66
CA GLN A 217 -7.84 30.11 1.23
C GLN A 217 -6.53 30.82 0.92
N GLU A 218 -5.51 30.66 1.77
CA GLU A 218 -4.18 31.22 1.54
C GLU A 218 -3.53 30.61 0.30
N TRP A 219 -3.65 29.29 0.14
CA TRP A 219 -3.20 28.62 -1.07
C TRP A 219 -4.02 29.01 -2.30
N ARG A 220 -5.23 29.55 -2.18
CA ARG A 220 -6.18 29.76 -3.30
C ARG A 220 -6.43 28.45 -4.06
N ALA A 221 -6.55 27.34 -3.33
CA ALA A 221 -6.57 25.99 -3.89
C ALA A 221 -7.73 25.76 -4.87
N LYS A 222 -8.92 26.31 -4.59
CA LYS A 222 -10.06 26.29 -5.52
C LYS A 222 -9.76 26.96 -6.87
N GLU A 223 -9.01 28.06 -6.86
CA GLU A 223 -8.65 28.75 -8.09
C GLU A 223 -7.63 27.94 -8.89
N THR A 224 -6.64 27.37 -8.21
CA THR A 224 -5.67 26.43 -8.79
C THR A 224 -6.38 25.27 -9.48
N LEU A 225 -7.29 24.60 -8.78
CA LEU A 225 -8.07 23.49 -9.34
C LEU A 225 -8.89 23.93 -10.57
N THR A 226 -9.51 25.11 -10.51
CA THR A 226 -10.26 25.67 -11.64
C THR A 226 -9.37 25.91 -12.85
N GLN A 227 -8.13 26.39 -12.65
CA GLN A 227 -7.17 26.59 -13.72
C GLN A 227 -6.71 25.26 -14.35
N LEU A 228 -6.36 24.27 -13.53
CA LEU A 228 -5.94 22.94 -14.01
C LEU A 228 -7.04 22.29 -14.89
N ARG A 229 -8.29 22.36 -14.44
CA ARG A 229 -9.45 21.79 -15.16
C ARG A 229 -9.75 22.49 -16.49
N LYS A 230 -9.25 23.71 -16.74
CA LYS A 230 -9.34 24.34 -18.07
C LYS A 230 -8.49 23.60 -19.11
N TYR A 231 -7.37 23.00 -18.70
CA TYR A 231 -6.47 22.27 -19.61
C TYR A 231 -6.85 20.80 -19.73
N ASN A 232 -7.23 20.17 -18.63
CA ASN A 232 -7.74 18.81 -18.60
C ASN A 232 -8.92 18.72 -17.61
N PRO A 233 -10.19 18.70 -18.09
CA PRO A 233 -11.36 18.59 -17.23
C PRO A 233 -11.38 17.31 -16.37
N ASN A 234 -10.65 16.27 -16.78
CA ASN A 234 -10.59 14.97 -16.11
C ASN A 234 -9.30 14.78 -15.30
N ILE A 235 -8.54 15.85 -15.03
CA ILE A 235 -7.29 15.76 -14.26
C ILE A 235 -7.56 15.24 -12.84
N ILE A 236 -6.82 14.21 -12.44
CA ILE A 236 -6.87 13.62 -11.10
C ILE A 236 -5.92 14.39 -10.16
N ILE A 237 -6.37 14.69 -8.96
CA ILE A 237 -5.63 15.41 -7.93
C ILE A 237 -5.60 14.55 -6.67
N ASN A 238 -4.45 14.46 -5.98
CA ASN A 238 -4.37 13.77 -4.69
C ASN A 238 -5.01 14.60 -3.56
N SER A 239 -5.16 14.00 -2.37
CA SER A 239 -5.74 14.64 -1.18
C SER A 239 -5.02 15.91 -0.70
N ARG A 240 -3.77 16.15 -1.14
CA ARG A 240 -2.87 17.21 -0.63
C ARG A 240 -3.02 18.56 -1.34
N LEU A 241 -4.26 18.95 -1.61
CA LEU A 241 -4.64 20.30 -2.02
C LEU A 241 -5.78 20.78 -1.10
N ASN A 242 -5.56 20.75 0.22
CA ASN A 242 -6.47 21.25 1.24
C ASN A 242 -7.96 20.85 1.03
N GLN A 243 -8.25 19.55 0.93
CA GLN A 243 -9.59 18.95 0.71
C GLN A 243 -10.12 18.94 -0.74
N HIS A 244 -9.35 19.39 -1.73
CA HIS A 244 -9.77 19.40 -3.14
C HIS A 244 -9.30 18.18 -3.95
N GLY A 245 -8.88 17.11 -3.28
CA GLY A 245 -8.39 15.87 -3.88
C GLY A 245 -9.47 14.87 -4.28
N ASP A 246 -9.13 13.97 -5.19
CA ASP A 246 -9.98 12.89 -5.69
C ASP A 246 -9.68 11.52 -5.03
N TYR A 247 -8.55 11.38 -4.32
CA TYR A 247 -8.11 10.13 -3.68
C TYR A 247 -7.18 10.38 -2.48
N ASP A 248 -7.15 9.45 -1.53
CA ASP A 248 -6.28 9.50 -0.35
C ASP A 248 -4.86 9.01 -0.65
N THR A 249 -3.87 9.54 0.08
CA THR A 249 -2.43 9.23 -0.11
C THR A 249 -1.74 8.75 1.17
N PRO A 250 -2.06 7.54 1.67
CA PRO A 250 -1.23 6.90 2.69
C PRO A 250 0.24 6.86 2.22
N GLU A 251 1.16 7.20 3.12
CA GLU A 251 2.58 7.31 2.80
C GLU A 251 3.42 6.43 3.72
N GLN A 252 4.31 5.60 3.15
CA GLN A 252 5.24 4.66 3.83
C GLN A 252 4.60 3.54 4.67
N GLY A 253 3.58 3.85 5.48
CA GLY A 253 2.82 2.88 6.25
C GLY A 253 1.84 2.14 5.37
N ILE A 254 2.07 0.85 5.13
CA ILE A 254 1.05 0.01 4.50
C ILE A 254 -0.19 0.01 5.40
N PRO A 255 -1.38 0.38 4.89
CA PRO A 255 -2.60 0.38 5.70
C PRO A 255 -2.83 -1.01 6.33
N VAL A 256 -3.05 -1.02 7.64
CA VAL A 256 -3.44 -2.24 8.39
C VAL A 256 -4.87 -2.64 8.02
N VAL A 257 -5.71 -1.63 7.82
CA VAL A 257 -7.10 -1.78 7.38
C VAL A 257 -7.30 -1.00 6.09
N LYS A 258 -8.29 -1.42 5.30
CA LYS A 258 -8.68 -0.69 4.09
C LYS A 258 -8.98 0.78 4.42
N PRO A 259 -8.35 1.75 3.74
CA PRO A 259 -8.70 3.17 3.87
C PRO A 259 -10.17 3.44 3.59
N GLU A 260 -10.73 4.46 4.23
CA GLU A 260 -12.15 4.83 4.10
C GLU A 260 -12.47 5.36 2.70
N ALA A 261 -11.57 6.14 2.11
CA ALA A 261 -11.73 6.62 0.75
C ALA A 261 -11.83 5.45 -0.24
N ARG A 262 -12.75 5.61 -1.19
CA ARG A 262 -12.93 4.62 -2.26
C ARG A 262 -11.65 4.48 -3.10
N TYR A 263 -11.04 5.60 -3.44
CA TYR A 263 -9.81 5.66 -4.20
C TYR A 263 -8.69 6.10 -3.26
N TRP A 264 -7.60 5.36 -3.27
CA TRP A 264 -6.42 5.66 -2.49
C TRP A 264 -5.19 5.03 -3.14
N GLU A 265 -4.03 5.59 -2.85
CA GLU A 265 -2.74 5.16 -3.39
C GLU A 265 -1.69 5.23 -2.30
N LEU A 266 -1.03 4.10 -2.05
CA LEU A 266 0.14 4.06 -1.18
C LEU A 266 1.36 4.53 -1.97
N CYS A 267 1.94 5.67 -1.59
CA CYS A 267 3.26 6.05 -2.06
C CYS A 267 4.34 5.39 -1.16
N TYR A 268 5.32 4.75 -1.80
CA TYR A 268 6.17 3.77 -1.13
C TYR A 268 7.59 3.77 -1.70
N THR A 269 8.61 3.89 -0.86
CA THR A 269 10.02 3.84 -1.28
C THR A 269 10.54 2.40 -1.38
N MET A 270 11.53 2.17 -2.23
CA MET A 270 12.22 0.87 -2.28
C MET A 270 13.18 0.67 -1.11
N ASN A 271 13.82 1.73 -0.63
CA ASN A 271 14.68 1.78 0.55
C ASN A 271 14.11 2.79 1.57
N ASP A 272 14.93 3.44 2.38
CA ASP A 272 14.48 4.38 3.42
C ASP A 272 14.42 5.85 2.94
N SER A 273 14.64 6.09 1.63
CA SER A 273 14.74 7.43 1.04
C SER A 273 13.89 7.57 -0.23
N TRP A 274 13.32 8.76 -0.46
CA TRP A 274 12.70 9.12 -1.74
C TRP A 274 13.77 9.50 -2.78
N GLY A 275 14.56 10.54 -2.50
CA GLY A 275 15.70 10.89 -3.33
C GLY A 275 16.85 9.88 -3.23
N TYR A 276 17.68 9.79 -4.26
CA TYR A 276 18.91 8.98 -4.22
C TYR A 276 19.79 9.40 -3.04
N GLN A 277 20.11 8.47 -2.14
CA GLN A 277 21.09 8.65 -1.07
C GLN A 277 22.24 7.65 -1.21
N HIS A 278 23.48 8.13 -1.04
CA HIS A 278 24.68 7.33 -1.34
C HIS A 278 24.88 6.14 -0.39
N PHE A 279 24.37 6.23 0.83
CA PHE A 279 24.60 5.26 1.90
C PHE A 279 23.34 4.46 2.28
N ASP A 280 22.21 4.77 1.63
CA ASP A 280 20.97 4.04 1.87
C ASP A 280 20.91 2.79 0.97
N HIS A 281 21.41 1.69 1.53
CA HIS A 281 21.39 0.36 0.91
C HIS A 281 20.31 -0.54 1.49
N HIS A 282 19.41 0.00 2.31
CA HIS A 282 18.39 -0.78 3.00
C HIS A 282 17.17 -1.06 2.10
N TYR A 283 17.44 -1.73 0.97
CA TYR A 283 16.43 -2.04 -0.03
C TYR A 283 15.52 -3.18 0.42
N LYS A 284 14.21 -2.96 0.25
CA LYS A 284 13.20 -4.00 0.30
C LYS A 284 13.44 -4.98 -0.84
N THR A 285 13.22 -6.26 -0.57
CA THR A 285 13.35 -7.30 -1.59
C THR A 285 12.20 -7.21 -2.62
N PRO A 286 12.38 -7.72 -3.85
CA PRO A 286 11.28 -7.83 -4.82
C PRO A 286 10.06 -8.58 -4.28
N ASN A 287 10.25 -9.59 -3.43
CA ASN A 287 9.16 -10.31 -2.76
C ASN A 287 8.31 -9.37 -1.89
N MET A 288 8.94 -8.53 -1.07
CA MET A 288 8.25 -7.55 -0.21
C MET A 288 7.46 -6.54 -1.04
N ILE A 289 8.02 -6.07 -2.16
CA ILE A 289 7.35 -5.12 -3.06
C ILE A 289 6.12 -5.76 -3.72
N VAL A 290 6.24 -6.99 -4.24
CA VAL A 290 5.08 -7.70 -4.83
C VAL A 290 3.99 -7.95 -3.78
N ARG A 291 4.36 -8.35 -2.56
CA ARG A 291 3.39 -8.57 -1.47
C ARG A 291 2.71 -7.27 -1.03
N THR A 292 3.43 -6.14 -1.09
CA THR A 292 2.86 -4.80 -0.86
C THR A 292 1.86 -4.41 -1.96
N LEU A 293 2.17 -4.69 -3.23
CA LEU A 293 1.22 -4.49 -4.32
C LEU A 293 -0.05 -5.33 -4.12
N VAL A 294 0.10 -6.59 -3.71
CA VAL A 294 -1.03 -7.48 -3.39
C VAL A 294 -1.85 -6.95 -2.20
N ASP A 295 -1.21 -6.40 -1.17
CA ASP A 295 -1.92 -5.72 -0.08
C ASP A 295 -2.80 -4.59 -0.61
N CYS A 296 -2.26 -3.69 -1.43
CA CYS A 296 -3.02 -2.62 -2.05
C CYS A 296 -4.19 -3.15 -2.88
N ILE A 297 -3.95 -4.15 -3.74
CA ILE A 297 -4.99 -4.76 -4.59
C ILE A 297 -6.11 -5.36 -3.74
N SER A 298 -5.79 -6.12 -2.69
CA SER A 298 -6.78 -6.78 -1.84
C SER A 298 -7.70 -5.78 -1.11
N MET A 299 -7.16 -4.60 -0.79
CA MET A 299 -7.88 -3.48 -0.18
C MET A 299 -8.46 -2.49 -1.21
N GLY A 300 -8.24 -2.74 -2.51
CA GLY A 300 -8.81 -1.98 -3.62
C GLY A 300 -8.03 -0.73 -4.04
N GLY A 301 -6.87 -0.46 -3.46
CA GLY A 301 -6.04 0.71 -3.78
C GLY A 301 -4.96 0.47 -4.83
N ASN A 302 -4.14 1.50 -5.02
CA ASN A 302 -2.97 1.49 -5.90
C ASN A 302 -1.67 1.50 -5.09
N LEU A 303 -0.58 1.04 -5.70
CA LEU A 303 0.78 1.24 -5.25
C LEU A 303 1.49 2.22 -6.20
N LEU A 304 2.02 3.30 -5.65
CA LEU A 304 2.93 4.22 -6.33
C LEU A 304 4.35 3.99 -5.77
N LEU A 305 5.12 3.15 -6.47
CA LEU A 305 6.44 2.72 -6.04
C LEU A 305 7.52 3.70 -6.52
N ASP A 306 8.30 4.23 -5.60
CA ASP A 306 9.30 5.26 -5.89
C ASP A 306 10.65 4.70 -6.39
N ILE A 307 11.29 5.48 -7.26
CA ILE A 307 12.70 5.38 -7.60
C ILE A 307 13.39 6.73 -7.39
N GLY A 308 14.66 6.67 -6.96
CA GLY A 308 15.54 7.82 -6.80
C GLY A 308 16.73 7.72 -7.76
N PRO A 309 16.67 8.34 -8.95
CA PRO A 309 17.78 8.36 -9.90
C PRO A 309 18.99 9.18 -9.41
N LYS A 310 20.18 8.85 -9.89
CA LYS A 310 21.43 9.57 -9.58
C LYS A 310 21.50 10.90 -10.33
N ALA A 311 22.38 11.80 -9.89
CA ALA A 311 22.55 13.14 -10.50
C ALA A 311 22.96 13.13 -11.98
N ASP A 312 23.54 12.04 -12.48
CA ASP A 312 23.89 11.86 -13.89
C ASP A 312 22.69 11.38 -14.74
N GLY A 313 21.58 10.97 -14.12
CA GLY A 313 20.40 10.44 -14.78
C GLY A 313 20.36 8.92 -14.94
N THR A 314 21.30 8.18 -14.34
CA THR A 314 21.22 6.72 -14.23
C THR A 314 20.33 6.30 -13.05
N ILE A 315 19.63 5.19 -13.19
CA ILE A 315 18.85 4.59 -12.09
C ILE A 315 19.75 3.57 -11.37
N PRO A 316 19.81 3.56 -10.02
CA PRO A 316 20.56 2.56 -9.26
C PRO A 316 20.22 1.12 -9.67
N THR A 317 21.22 0.24 -9.67
CA THR A 317 21.08 -1.13 -10.19
C THR A 317 20.07 -1.94 -9.39
N GLU A 318 20.02 -1.73 -8.07
CA GLU A 318 19.08 -2.33 -7.14
C GLU A 318 17.63 -1.98 -7.52
N GLN A 319 17.36 -0.70 -7.79
CA GLN A 319 16.05 -0.22 -8.24
C GLN A 319 15.66 -0.82 -9.59
N VAL A 320 16.61 -0.91 -10.54
CA VAL A 320 16.38 -1.57 -11.85
C VAL A 320 16.04 -3.05 -11.66
N GLN A 321 16.73 -3.77 -10.78
CA GLN A 321 16.47 -5.19 -10.51
C GLN A 321 15.08 -5.39 -9.90
N ILE A 322 14.69 -4.56 -8.93
CA ILE A 322 13.36 -4.59 -8.32
C ILE A 322 12.28 -4.36 -9.37
N LEU A 323 12.43 -3.36 -10.24
CA LEU A 323 11.46 -3.07 -11.31
C LEU A 323 11.38 -4.20 -12.35
N LYS A 324 12.48 -4.86 -12.67
CA LYS A 324 12.49 -6.02 -13.58
C LYS A 324 11.80 -7.24 -12.96
N GLU A 325 12.04 -7.52 -11.68
CA GLU A 325 11.34 -8.60 -10.98
C GLU A 325 9.84 -8.31 -10.81
N LEU A 326 9.49 -7.04 -10.56
CA LEU A 326 8.10 -6.60 -10.60
C LEU A 326 7.49 -6.84 -11.99
N GLY A 327 8.22 -6.48 -13.05
CA GLY A 327 7.84 -6.73 -14.45
C GLY A 327 7.63 -8.20 -14.80
N ARG A 328 8.50 -9.08 -14.30
CA ARG A 328 8.35 -10.54 -14.42
C ARG A 328 7.03 -10.99 -13.79
N TRP A 329 6.75 -10.56 -12.57
CA TRP A 329 5.55 -10.96 -11.84
C TRP A 329 4.27 -10.35 -12.45
N THR A 330 4.28 -9.06 -12.76
CA THR A 330 3.10 -8.36 -13.31
C THR A 330 2.74 -8.87 -14.70
N SER A 331 3.73 -9.23 -15.53
CA SER A 331 3.48 -9.82 -16.84
C SER A 331 2.81 -11.19 -16.75
N LYS A 332 3.24 -12.02 -15.79
CA LYS A 332 2.69 -13.36 -15.54
C LYS A 332 1.27 -13.31 -14.95
N HIS A 333 0.99 -12.33 -14.09
CA HIS A 333 -0.25 -12.26 -13.30
C HIS A 333 -1.20 -11.10 -13.67
N LYS A 334 -1.00 -10.47 -14.84
CA LYS A 334 -1.70 -9.25 -15.28
C LYS A 334 -3.23 -9.27 -15.09
N ASP A 335 -3.88 -10.39 -15.35
CA ASP A 335 -5.34 -10.54 -15.27
C ASP A 335 -5.87 -10.42 -13.82
N ALA A 336 -5.01 -10.72 -12.85
CA ALA A 336 -5.27 -10.61 -11.42
C ALA A 336 -4.74 -9.31 -10.81
N ILE A 337 -4.34 -8.34 -11.62
CA ILE A 337 -3.83 -7.04 -11.16
C ILE A 337 -4.75 -5.97 -11.69
N TYR A 338 -4.73 -5.76 -13.01
CA TYR A 338 -5.38 -4.61 -13.61
C TYR A 338 -6.90 -4.77 -13.66
N GLY A 339 -7.62 -3.71 -13.31
CA GLY A 339 -9.08 -3.72 -13.26
C GLY A 339 -9.69 -4.51 -12.10
N THR A 340 -8.89 -5.03 -11.17
CA THR A 340 -9.42 -5.74 -10.00
C THR A 340 -10.12 -4.79 -9.01
N ARG A 341 -10.98 -5.35 -8.16
CA ARG A 341 -11.67 -4.67 -7.05
C ARG A 341 -11.44 -5.44 -5.75
N ALA A 342 -11.50 -4.72 -4.62
CA ALA A 342 -11.28 -5.29 -3.29
C ALA A 342 -12.09 -6.58 -3.10
N GLY A 343 -11.45 -7.57 -2.47
CA GLY A 343 -12.03 -8.88 -2.23
C GLY A 343 -12.85 -8.97 -0.95
N VAL A 344 -13.01 -10.20 -0.48
CA VAL A 344 -13.58 -10.57 0.81
C VAL A 344 -12.58 -10.24 1.92
N GLN A 345 -13.09 -9.68 3.02
CA GLN A 345 -12.28 -9.30 4.18
C GLN A 345 -11.59 -10.51 4.83
N SER A 346 -10.40 -10.29 5.39
CA SER A 346 -9.54 -11.33 5.95
C SER A 346 -10.18 -12.12 7.10
N ARG A 347 -11.12 -11.52 7.83
CA ARG A 347 -11.90 -12.18 8.90
C ARG A 347 -12.70 -13.39 8.42
N PHE A 348 -12.94 -13.49 7.13
CA PHE A 348 -13.64 -14.62 6.51
C PHE A 348 -12.65 -15.59 5.84
N TRP A 349 -11.66 -15.07 5.12
CA TRP A 349 -10.62 -15.86 4.46
C TRP A 349 -9.26 -15.23 4.71
N ASN A 350 -8.33 -16.00 5.30
CA ASN A 350 -7.00 -15.51 5.66
C ASN A 350 -6.19 -15.05 4.42
N ASP A 351 -6.30 -15.79 3.31
CA ASP A 351 -5.58 -15.46 2.08
C ASP A 351 -6.13 -14.18 1.45
N LYS A 352 -5.20 -13.30 1.06
CA LYS A 352 -5.54 -12.05 0.36
C LYS A 352 -6.23 -12.39 -0.95
N ASN A 353 -7.23 -11.58 -1.32
CA ASN A 353 -8.04 -11.86 -2.49
C ASN A 353 -8.62 -10.59 -3.11
N ALA A 354 -9.01 -10.68 -4.39
CA ALA A 354 -9.63 -9.60 -5.14
C ALA A 354 -10.57 -10.15 -6.20
N PHE A 355 -11.55 -9.36 -6.61
CA PHE A 355 -12.46 -9.69 -7.71
C PHE A 355 -11.98 -9.08 -9.03
N SER A 356 -12.25 -9.74 -10.14
CA SER A 356 -12.22 -9.12 -11.47
C SER A 356 -13.21 -7.96 -11.56
N LYS A 357 -13.03 -7.07 -12.54
CA LYS A 357 -13.87 -5.88 -12.73
C LYS A 357 -15.38 -6.19 -12.81
N ASP A 358 -15.73 -7.29 -13.47
CA ASP A 358 -17.11 -7.78 -13.60
C ASP A 358 -17.61 -8.59 -12.40
N GLY A 359 -16.74 -8.84 -11.41
CA GLY A 359 -17.05 -9.61 -10.20
C GLY A 359 -17.12 -11.12 -10.39
N LYS A 360 -16.88 -11.65 -11.60
CA LYS A 360 -17.09 -13.08 -11.92
C LYS A 360 -15.89 -13.97 -11.68
N THR A 361 -14.71 -13.41 -11.45
CA THR A 361 -13.51 -14.16 -11.09
C THR A 361 -12.99 -13.66 -9.76
N LEU A 362 -12.79 -14.57 -8.82
CA LEU A 362 -12.10 -14.35 -7.56
C LEU A 362 -10.64 -14.79 -7.72
N TYR A 363 -9.72 -13.87 -7.44
CA TYR A 363 -8.29 -14.14 -7.40
C TYR A 363 -7.86 -14.33 -5.95
N ILE A 364 -7.18 -15.44 -5.66
CA ILE A 364 -6.53 -15.71 -4.37
C ILE A 364 -5.02 -15.55 -4.53
N TYR A 365 -4.40 -14.74 -3.69
CA TYR A 365 -2.97 -14.47 -3.68
C TYR A 365 -2.31 -15.27 -2.56
N LEU A 366 -1.47 -16.22 -2.94
CA LEU A 366 -0.76 -17.12 -2.04
C LEU A 366 0.69 -16.67 -1.89
N ASP A 367 1.03 -16.15 -0.71
CA ASP A 367 2.38 -15.73 -0.35
C ASP A 367 3.11 -16.76 0.54
N ASN A 368 2.58 -17.98 0.52
CA ASN A 368 3.13 -19.19 1.08
C ASN A 368 2.91 -20.37 0.11
N VAL A 369 3.86 -21.29 0.09
CA VAL A 369 3.75 -22.59 -0.60
C VAL A 369 2.98 -23.54 0.31
N LYS A 370 1.80 -23.97 -0.14
CA LYS A 370 0.93 -24.94 0.52
C LYS A 370 0.27 -25.85 -0.51
N ASP A 371 0.02 -27.10 -0.14
CA ASP A 371 -0.54 -28.13 -1.01
C ASP A 371 -2.08 -28.16 -0.98
N LYS A 372 -2.70 -27.38 -0.09
CA LYS A 372 -4.15 -27.26 0.03
C LYS A 372 -4.59 -25.80 0.21
N LEU A 373 -5.74 -25.47 -0.37
CA LEU A 373 -6.48 -24.23 -0.09
C LEU A 373 -7.95 -24.58 0.15
N VAL A 374 -8.52 -24.06 1.24
CA VAL A 374 -9.92 -24.29 1.61
C VAL A 374 -10.65 -22.96 1.73
N LEU A 375 -11.68 -22.75 0.91
CA LEU A 375 -12.56 -21.59 0.97
C LEU A 375 -13.95 -22.03 1.43
N GLN A 376 -14.33 -21.59 2.63
CA GLN A 376 -15.63 -21.90 3.23
C GLN A 376 -16.63 -20.77 2.99
N GLY A 377 -17.92 -21.12 3.00
CA GLY A 377 -19.02 -20.16 2.81
C GLY A 377 -19.26 -19.75 1.36
N LEU A 378 -18.57 -20.35 0.39
CA LEU A 378 -18.78 -20.05 -1.02
C LEU A 378 -20.07 -20.71 -1.51
N LYS A 379 -21.18 -19.97 -1.64
CA LYS A 379 -22.51 -20.53 -2.03
C LYS A 379 -22.60 -20.84 -3.52
N THR A 380 -21.92 -20.04 -4.33
CA THR A 380 -21.92 -20.20 -5.79
C THR A 380 -20.86 -21.20 -6.19
N LYS A 381 -21.25 -22.26 -6.92
CA LYS A 381 -20.31 -23.25 -7.43
C LYS A 381 -19.38 -22.65 -8.51
N PRO A 382 -18.05 -22.87 -8.43
CA PRO A 382 -17.12 -22.40 -9.45
C PRO A 382 -17.29 -23.16 -10.77
N THR A 383 -17.01 -22.49 -11.88
CA THR A 383 -17.06 -23.02 -13.25
C THR A 383 -15.68 -23.35 -13.81
N SER A 384 -14.64 -22.66 -13.32
CA SER A 384 -13.25 -22.92 -13.69
C SER A 384 -12.31 -22.49 -12.57
N ILE A 385 -11.26 -23.27 -12.34
CA ILE A 385 -10.20 -23.00 -11.37
C ILE A 385 -8.86 -23.25 -12.04
N LYS A 386 -7.95 -22.28 -11.97
CA LYS A 386 -6.62 -22.37 -12.58
C LYS A 386 -5.60 -21.51 -11.86
N PHE A 387 -4.32 -21.82 -12.00
CA PHE A 387 -3.28 -20.85 -11.74
C PHE A 387 -3.29 -19.74 -12.80
N VAL A 388 -2.98 -18.52 -12.41
CA VAL A 388 -2.71 -17.43 -13.35
C VAL A 388 -1.24 -17.51 -13.77
N GLY A 389 -0.98 -17.68 -15.06
CA GLY A 389 0.38 -17.71 -15.60
C GLY A 389 1.13 -19.05 -15.45
N ASN A 390 0.42 -20.13 -15.12
CA ASN A 390 0.93 -21.52 -15.13
C ASN A 390 -0.19 -22.45 -15.66
N SER A 391 0.19 -23.53 -16.34
CA SER A 391 -0.70 -24.54 -16.92
C SER A 391 -0.97 -25.75 -16.00
N ASP A 392 -0.37 -25.81 -14.81
CA ASP A 392 -0.63 -26.90 -13.87
C ASP A 392 -2.12 -27.03 -13.54
N LYS A 393 -2.57 -28.27 -13.47
CA LYS A 393 -3.96 -28.60 -13.13
C LYS A 393 -4.17 -28.50 -11.62
N ILE A 394 -5.27 -27.89 -11.22
CA ILE A 394 -5.74 -27.87 -9.82
C ILE A 394 -6.91 -28.84 -9.71
N ASP A 395 -6.72 -29.92 -8.98
CA ASP A 395 -7.82 -30.81 -8.61
C ASP A 395 -8.59 -30.20 -7.45
N TYR A 396 -9.92 -30.26 -7.48
CA TYR A 396 -10.76 -29.65 -6.47
C TYR A 396 -12.01 -30.45 -6.14
N GLN A 397 -12.53 -30.21 -4.94
CA GLN A 397 -13.81 -30.70 -4.46
C GLN A 397 -14.66 -29.52 -4.00
N TYR A 398 -15.96 -29.60 -4.26
CA TYR A 398 -16.92 -28.59 -3.83
C TYR A 398 -18.18 -29.26 -3.30
N ASP A 399 -18.37 -29.18 -1.99
CA ASP A 399 -19.54 -29.67 -1.26
C ASP A 399 -19.87 -28.70 -0.11
N ASP A 400 -21.12 -28.68 0.36
CA ASP A 400 -21.58 -27.87 1.51
C ASP A 400 -20.98 -26.44 1.60
N TYR A 401 -21.01 -25.71 0.48
CA TYR A 401 -20.46 -24.36 0.34
C TYR A 401 -18.98 -24.23 0.70
N THR A 402 -18.22 -25.32 0.58
CA THR A 402 -16.80 -25.43 0.86
C THR A 402 -16.08 -25.87 -0.41
N LEU A 403 -15.09 -25.08 -0.82
CA LEU A 403 -14.23 -25.39 -1.95
C LEU A 403 -12.86 -25.79 -1.42
N GLU A 404 -12.45 -27.03 -1.69
CA GLU A 404 -11.13 -27.55 -1.37
C GLU A 404 -10.31 -27.74 -2.64
N LEU A 405 -9.14 -27.11 -2.70
CA LEU A 405 -8.19 -27.23 -3.82
C LEU A 405 -6.97 -28.03 -3.38
N ASN A 406 -6.53 -28.96 -4.20
CA ASN A 406 -5.22 -29.60 -4.10
C ASN A 406 -4.26 -28.88 -5.04
N LEU A 407 -3.24 -28.24 -4.47
CA LEU A 407 -2.33 -27.35 -5.16
C LEU A 407 -1.00 -28.08 -5.44
N PRO A 408 -0.61 -28.31 -6.71
CA PRO A 408 0.73 -28.76 -7.02
C PRO A 408 1.73 -27.64 -6.68
N THR A 409 2.71 -27.94 -5.83
CA THR A 409 3.60 -26.93 -5.23
C THR A 409 4.86 -26.63 -6.04
N ALA A 410 5.19 -27.47 -7.03
CA ALA A 410 6.46 -27.41 -7.75
C ALA A 410 6.71 -26.07 -8.49
N ASN A 411 5.64 -25.43 -8.99
CA ASN A 411 5.73 -24.23 -9.83
C ASN A 411 5.11 -22.99 -9.16
N PHE A 412 5.11 -22.95 -7.83
CA PHE A 412 4.75 -21.73 -7.10
C PHE A 412 5.68 -20.58 -7.49
N ASP A 413 5.12 -19.37 -7.61
CA ASP A 413 5.92 -18.18 -7.84
C ASP A 413 6.73 -17.85 -6.57
N PRO A 414 8.03 -17.49 -6.71
CA PRO A 414 8.87 -17.14 -5.56
C PRO A 414 8.44 -15.85 -4.86
N ALA A 415 7.56 -15.04 -5.48
CA ALA A 415 6.95 -13.89 -4.82
C ALA A 415 5.55 -14.25 -4.30
N VAL A 416 4.58 -14.36 -5.21
CA VAL A 416 3.18 -14.65 -4.89
C VAL A 416 2.57 -15.47 -6.01
N THR A 417 2.04 -16.65 -5.68
CA THR A 417 1.25 -17.47 -6.62
C THR A 417 -0.19 -16.97 -6.64
N VAL A 418 -0.83 -17.00 -7.82
CA VAL A 418 -2.23 -16.55 -7.94
C VAL A 418 -3.10 -17.67 -8.49
N VAL A 419 -4.21 -17.95 -7.79
CA VAL A 419 -5.28 -18.86 -8.22
C VAL A 419 -6.48 -18.03 -8.66
N ALA A 420 -7.00 -18.30 -9.85
CA ALA A 420 -8.24 -17.71 -10.36
C ALA A 420 -9.38 -18.73 -10.24
N ILE A 421 -10.48 -18.29 -9.64
CA ILE A 421 -11.71 -19.06 -9.44
C ILE A 421 -12.83 -18.29 -10.15
N THR A 422 -13.31 -18.83 -11.27
CA THR A 422 -14.31 -18.20 -12.13
C THR A 422 -15.70 -18.77 -11.86
N PHE A 423 -16.70 -17.91 -12.00
CA PHE A 423 -18.12 -18.18 -11.80
C PHE A 423 -18.93 -17.66 -13.01
N ASN A 424 -20.17 -18.13 -13.17
CA ASN A 424 -21.08 -17.61 -14.21
C ASN A 424 -21.57 -16.18 -13.91
N GLU A 425 -21.61 -15.83 -12.63
CA GLU A 425 -22.08 -14.57 -12.06
C GLU A 425 -21.23 -14.18 -10.85
N LYS A 426 -21.47 -13.01 -10.25
CA LYS A 426 -20.78 -12.63 -9.02
C LYS A 426 -21.11 -13.64 -7.91
N PRO A 427 -20.11 -14.28 -7.27
CA PRO A 427 -20.39 -15.36 -6.33
C PRO A 427 -21.07 -14.82 -5.06
N ALA A 428 -22.08 -15.55 -4.60
CA ALA A 428 -22.67 -15.38 -3.28
C ALA A 428 -21.81 -16.07 -2.22
N ILE A 429 -21.55 -15.36 -1.12
CA ILE A 429 -20.67 -15.83 -0.04
C ILE A 429 -21.44 -15.69 1.28
N ASP A 430 -21.43 -16.74 2.09
CA ASP A 430 -21.93 -16.74 3.45
C ASP A 430 -20.94 -16.10 4.40
N LEU A 431 -21.24 -14.89 4.83
CA LEU A 431 -20.45 -14.14 5.80
C LEU A 431 -20.91 -14.37 7.25
N GLU A 432 -21.94 -15.20 7.48
CA GLU A 432 -22.53 -15.42 8.81
C GLU A 432 -22.43 -16.89 9.27
N ARG A 433 -21.65 -17.72 8.57
CA ARG A 433 -21.48 -19.13 8.92
C ARG A 433 -20.90 -19.26 10.33
N LYS A 434 -21.61 -20.00 11.19
CA LYS A 434 -21.09 -20.41 12.50
C LYS A 434 -20.00 -21.47 12.30
N GLU A 435 -18.84 -21.26 12.90
CA GLU A 435 -17.80 -22.29 12.93
C GLU A 435 -18.29 -23.53 13.68
N VAL A 436 -17.92 -24.70 13.18
CA VAL A 436 -18.16 -25.97 13.86
C VAL A 436 -17.23 -26.05 15.06
N SER A 437 -17.79 -26.18 16.26
CA SER A 437 -17.01 -26.37 17.49
C SER A 437 -16.60 -27.84 17.61
N TYR A 438 -15.34 -28.07 17.98
CA TYR A 438 -14.82 -29.40 18.29
C TYR A 438 -14.33 -29.45 19.74
N THR A 439 -14.33 -30.65 20.33
CA THR A 439 -13.65 -30.96 21.58
C THR A 439 -12.24 -31.50 21.30
N ALA A 440 -11.35 -31.46 22.31
CA ALA A 440 -10.02 -32.07 22.19
C ALA A 440 -10.08 -33.58 21.88
N TYR A 441 -11.11 -34.29 22.37
CA TYR A 441 -11.29 -35.71 22.12
C TYR A 441 -11.69 -36.00 20.67
N GLU A 442 -12.59 -35.20 20.09
CA GLU A 442 -12.98 -35.31 18.69
C GLU A 442 -11.81 -35.01 17.76
N ILE A 443 -11.03 -33.97 18.07
CA ILE A 443 -9.82 -33.63 17.31
C ILE A 443 -8.75 -34.70 17.42
N ALA A 444 -8.51 -35.26 18.61
CA ALA A 444 -7.57 -36.37 18.76
C ALA A 444 -7.99 -37.58 17.92
N GLY A 445 -9.30 -37.82 17.77
CA GLY A 445 -9.84 -38.90 16.94
C GLY A 445 -9.72 -38.72 15.43
N GLN A 446 -9.33 -37.53 14.93
CA GLN A 446 -9.23 -37.24 13.50
C GLN A 446 -8.05 -37.97 12.83
N SER A 447 -8.24 -38.43 11.59
CA SER A 447 -7.16 -38.98 10.75
C SER A 447 -6.58 -37.95 9.78
N GLN A 448 -7.31 -36.87 9.48
CA GLN A 448 -6.88 -35.80 8.59
C GLN A 448 -6.00 -34.79 9.35
N VAL A 449 -4.69 -35.07 9.42
CA VAL A 449 -3.71 -34.30 10.20
C VAL A 449 -3.76 -32.79 9.92
N ALA A 450 -3.74 -32.38 8.65
CA ALA A 450 -3.75 -30.96 8.27
C ALA A 450 -5.04 -30.25 8.73
N HIS A 451 -6.19 -30.91 8.58
CA HIS A 451 -7.48 -30.40 9.03
C HIS A 451 -7.51 -30.27 10.56
N ALA A 452 -7.06 -31.30 11.29
CA ALA A 452 -7.00 -31.27 12.75
C ALA A 452 -6.13 -30.11 13.27
N ILE A 453 -4.91 -29.95 12.74
CA ILE A 453 -3.99 -28.88 13.14
C ILE A 453 -4.56 -27.49 12.80
N ALA A 454 -5.16 -27.32 11.62
CA ALA A 454 -5.82 -26.07 11.24
C ALA A 454 -6.97 -25.73 12.20
N THR A 455 -7.79 -26.70 12.59
CA THR A 455 -8.89 -26.52 13.54
C THR A 455 -8.40 -26.17 14.94
N ILE A 456 -7.33 -26.81 15.43
CA ILE A 456 -6.68 -26.45 16.70
C ILE A 456 -6.20 -25.01 16.65
N SER A 457 -5.47 -24.65 15.58
CA SER A 457 -4.89 -23.31 15.41
C SER A 457 -5.98 -22.22 15.37
N LYS A 458 -7.07 -22.44 14.63
CA LYS A 458 -8.23 -21.52 14.58
C LYS A 458 -8.89 -21.36 15.95
N SER A 459 -9.11 -22.48 16.66
CA SER A 459 -9.73 -22.47 17.99
C SER A 459 -8.86 -21.70 18.99
N THR A 460 -7.55 -21.93 18.99
CA THR A 460 -6.59 -21.19 19.84
C THR A 460 -6.53 -19.71 19.47
N ALA A 461 -6.56 -19.35 18.19
CA ALA A 461 -6.52 -17.96 17.75
C ALA A 461 -7.70 -17.10 18.23
N ILE A 462 -8.85 -17.72 18.47
CA ILE A 462 -10.03 -17.06 19.06
C ILE A 462 -10.10 -17.21 20.60
N GLY A 463 -9.05 -17.75 21.24
CA GLY A 463 -8.98 -17.98 22.69
C GLY A 463 -9.72 -19.23 23.18
N SER A 464 -10.20 -20.09 22.28
CA SER A 464 -10.85 -21.36 22.58
C SER A 464 -9.83 -22.51 22.58
N ASN A 465 -9.06 -22.62 23.67
CA ASN A 465 -8.03 -23.66 23.78
C ASN A 465 -8.62 -25.03 24.08
N LEU A 466 -8.71 -25.88 23.06
CA LEU A 466 -9.28 -27.23 23.17
C LEU A 466 -8.57 -28.09 24.23
N PHE A 467 -7.25 -27.94 24.34
CA PHE A 467 -6.38 -28.72 25.23
C PHE A 467 -6.17 -28.08 26.61
N LYS A 468 -6.83 -26.96 26.91
CA LYS A 468 -6.81 -26.38 28.25
C LYS A 468 -7.23 -27.42 29.30
N ASP A 469 -6.44 -27.47 30.38
CA ASP A 469 -6.53 -28.43 31.49
C ASP A 469 -6.32 -29.91 31.10
N LYS A 470 -5.89 -30.19 29.86
CA LYS A 470 -5.63 -31.54 29.33
C LYS A 470 -4.17 -31.73 28.91
N ILE A 471 -3.40 -30.65 28.87
CA ILE A 471 -1.96 -30.65 28.59
C ILE A 471 -1.26 -29.70 29.56
N SER A 472 -0.07 -30.04 30.07
CA SER A 472 0.81 -29.10 30.79
C SER A 472 1.49 -28.13 29.81
N ALA A 473 1.98 -26.99 30.31
CA ALA A 473 2.62 -25.97 29.46
C ALA A 473 3.87 -26.47 28.71
N ASP A 474 4.55 -27.50 29.23
CA ASP A 474 5.71 -28.16 28.61
C ASP A 474 5.34 -29.38 27.76
N GLY A 475 4.07 -29.82 27.78
CA GLY A 475 3.60 -30.99 27.04
C GLY A 475 3.88 -32.35 27.71
N ASP A 476 4.59 -32.38 28.83
CA ASP A 476 4.98 -33.63 29.52
C ASP A 476 3.78 -34.40 30.09
N ILE A 477 2.74 -33.67 30.51
CA ILE A 477 1.51 -34.23 31.05
C ILE A 477 0.42 -34.04 30.03
N LEU A 478 -0.14 -35.14 29.53
CA LEU A 478 -1.28 -35.17 28.62
C LEU A 478 -2.38 -36.05 29.20
N ASP A 479 -3.65 -35.64 29.07
CA ASP A 479 -4.79 -36.42 29.55
C ASP A 479 -4.77 -37.83 28.94
N LYS A 480 -4.68 -38.84 29.81
CA LYS A 480 -4.65 -40.27 29.46
C LYS A 480 -5.86 -40.74 28.63
N ASN A 481 -6.96 -39.99 28.67
CA ASN A 481 -8.18 -40.28 27.92
C ASN A 481 -8.13 -39.77 26.48
N LEU A 482 -7.21 -38.87 26.13
CA LEU A 482 -7.02 -38.45 24.73
C LEU A 482 -6.45 -39.61 23.91
N LYS A 483 -7.21 -40.07 22.92
CA LYS A 483 -6.80 -41.12 21.98
C LYS A 483 -6.54 -40.50 20.61
N PHE A 484 -5.26 -40.39 20.27
CA PHE A 484 -4.84 -39.83 18.99
C PHE A 484 -4.88 -40.93 17.92
N THR A 485 -5.69 -40.73 16.89
CA THR A 485 -5.75 -41.64 15.73
C THR A 485 -4.51 -41.51 14.86
N ALA A 486 -3.98 -40.30 14.71
CA ALA A 486 -2.72 -40.02 13.99
C ALA A 486 -1.64 -39.51 14.96
N ALA A 487 -0.44 -40.10 14.88
CA ALA A 487 0.68 -39.78 15.77
C ALA A 487 1.17 -38.34 15.58
N GLU A 488 1.14 -37.85 14.34
CA GLU A 488 1.57 -36.52 13.95
C GLU A 488 0.74 -35.42 14.61
N ILE A 489 -0.55 -35.66 14.88
CA ILE A 489 -1.40 -34.74 15.62
C ILE A 489 -0.92 -34.64 17.07
N LYS A 490 -0.62 -35.79 17.71
CA LYS A 490 -0.12 -35.83 19.09
C LYS A 490 1.24 -35.14 19.19
N GLU A 491 2.15 -35.43 18.28
CA GLU A 491 3.48 -34.82 18.23
C GLU A 491 3.39 -33.30 18.08
N TRP A 492 2.57 -32.81 17.17
CA TRP A 492 2.38 -31.37 16.98
C TRP A 492 1.75 -30.70 18.20
N VAL A 493 0.73 -31.32 18.81
CA VAL A 493 0.08 -30.82 20.04
C VAL A 493 1.06 -30.76 21.21
N THR A 494 1.87 -31.80 21.38
CA THR A 494 2.86 -31.89 22.47
C THR A 494 3.99 -30.88 22.26
N LYS A 495 4.52 -30.79 21.03
CA LYS A 495 5.55 -29.80 20.65
C LYS A 495 5.09 -28.37 20.95
N ASN A 496 3.84 -28.04 20.67
CA ASN A 496 3.30 -26.69 20.80
C ASN A 496 2.48 -26.49 22.10
N ALA A 497 2.75 -27.28 23.15
CA ALA A 497 1.95 -27.26 24.38
C ALA A 497 1.88 -25.87 25.05
N GLU A 498 2.96 -25.09 24.96
CA GLU A 498 3.08 -23.75 25.56
C GLU A 498 1.88 -22.84 25.22
N ILE A 499 1.47 -22.83 23.95
CA ILE A 499 0.38 -21.98 23.47
C ILE A 499 -0.99 -22.64 23.67
N LEU A 500 -1.06 -23.98 23.61
CA LEU A 500 -2.32 -24.71 23.69
C LEU A 500 -2.87 -24.84 25.12
N HIS A 501 -2.05 -24.55 26.14
CA HIS A 501 -2.44 -24.61 27.54
C HIS A 501 -3.33 -23.43 27.95
N ASP A 502 -2.93 -22.18 27.66
CA ASP A 502 -3.58 -20.98 28.22
C ASP A 502 -3.58 -19.72 27.36
N ALA A 503 -3.35 -19.80 26.04
CA ALA A 503 -3.35 -18.62 25.18
C ALA A 503 -4.71 -17.87 25.15
N GLU A 504 -4.66 -16.55 24.99
CA GLU A 504 -5.82 -15.70 24.72
C GLU A 504 -5.99 -15.46 23.22
N ALA A 505 -7.15 -14.90 22.87
CA ALA A 505 -7.43 -14.48 21.50
C ALA A 505 -6.33 -13.56 20.96
N GLY A 506 -6.03 -13.71 19.68
CA GLY A 506 -4.96 -12.99 18.99
C GLY A 506 -5.20 -11.50 18.79
N ILE A 507 -4.32 -10.92 17.98
CA ILE A 507 -4.45 -9.54 17.54
C ILE A 507 -5.51 -9.41 16.46
N ALA A 508 -6.08 -8.22 16.34
CA ALA A 508 -7.11 -7.94 15.35
C ALA A 508 -6.57 -8.07 13.91
N ASP A 509 -7.48 -8.35 12.96
CA ASP A 509 -7.13 -8.58 11.56
C ASP A 509 -6.37 -7.44 10.91
N GLY A 510 -5.55 -7.75 9.90
CA GLY A 510 -4.83 -6.78 9.08
C GLY A 510 -3.39 -6.49 9.55
N HIS A 511 -3.09 -6.77 10.82
CA HIS A 511 -1.73 -6.63 11.37
C HIS A 511 -0.80 -7.78 10.93
N TYR A 512 -1.36 -8.98 10.75
CA TYR A 512 -0.66 -10.18 10.31
C TYR A 512 -1.56 -10.94 9.32
N ALA A 513 -0.97 -11.49 8.24
CA ALA A 513 -1.68 -12.20 7.19
C ALA A 513 -1.89 -13.70 7.51
N GLY A 514 -2.25 -13.99 8.76
CA GLY A 514 -2.47 -15.34 9.27
C GLY A 514 -3.13 -15.29 10.65
N LEU A 515 -3.24 -16.46 11.30
CA LEU A 515 -3.82 -16.54 12.64
C LEU A 515 -2.80 -16.07 13.68
N SER A 516 -3.31 -15.50 14.78
CA SER A 516 -2.46 -15.13 15.91
C SER A 516 -3.13 -15.46 17.24
N ALA A 517 -2.35 -15.53 18.30
CA ALA A 517 -2.80 -15.71 19.67
C ALA A 517 -1.86 -14.94 20.62
N LEU A 518 -2.30 -14.70 21.85
CA LEU A 518 -1.52 -13.98 22.86
C LEU A 518 -1.26 -14.87 24.08
N SER A 519 -0.11 -14.71 24.73
CA SER A 519 0.05 -15.20 26.09
C SER A 519 -0.92 -14.48 27.04
N LYS A 520 -1.19 -15.07 28.21
CA LYS A 520 -2.08 -14.51 29.23
C LYS A 520 -1.68 -13.11 29.72
N ASP A 521 -0.38 -12.81 29.77
CA ASP A 521 0.15 -11.48 30.11
C ASP A 521 0.23 -10.53 28.90
N LYS A 522 -0.12 -11.02 27.70
CA LYS A 522 -0.10 -10.34 26.41
C LYS A 522 1.29 -9.86 25.98
N GLN A 523 2.37 -10.38 26.56
CA GLN A 523 3.74 -10.05 26.19
C GLN A 523 4.30 -10.95 25.08
N THR A 524 3.73 -12.13 24.86
CA THR A 524 4.12 -13.01 23.76
C THR A 524 3.01 -13.03 22.73
N LEU A 525 3.34 -12.58 21.52
CA LEU A 525 2.50 -12.73 20.34
C LEU A 525 2.89 -14.00 19.60
N TYR A 526 1.95 -14.93 19.47
CA TYR A 526 2.11 -16.13 18.68
C TYR A 526 1.56 -15.91 17.27
N LEU A 527 2.38 -16.19 16.25
CA LEU A 527 2.02 -16.12 14.84
C LEU A 527 1.97 -17.54 14.28
N PHE A 528 0.82 -17.95 13.77
CA PHE A 528 0.64 -19.22 13.09
C PHE A 528 1.00 -19.05 11.61
N VAL A 529 2.03 -19.76 11.16
CA VAL A 529 2.58 -19.71 9.81
C VAL A 529 2.16 -20.99 9.08
N GLU A 530 1.19 -20.85 8.17
CA GLU A 530 0.72 -21.95 7.33
C GLU A 530 1.70 -22.18 6.16
N GLY A 531 2.04 -23.44 5.90
CA GLY A 531 2.92 -23.82 4.79
C GLY A 531 4.30 -23.18 4.87
N THR A 532 4.94 -22.97 3.72
CA THR A 532 6.27 -22.35 3.62
C THR A 532 6.18 -20.93 3.04
N PRO A 533 6.45 -19.86 3.81
CA PRO A 533 6.45 -18.50 3.26
C PRO A 533 7.38 -18.36 2.05
N THR A 534 6.95 -17.59 1.04
CA THR A 534 7.78 -17.31 -0.14
C THR A 534 8.88 -16.28 0.15
N GLY A 535 8.73 -15.52 1.23
CA GLY A 535 9.68 -14.56 1.80
C GLY A 535 9.35 -14.27 3.27
N PRO A 536 9.97 -13.27 3.91
CA PRO A 536 9.74 -12.96 5.32
C PRO A 536 8.26 -12.70 5.61
N ILE A 537 7.76 -13.17 6.75
CA ILE A 537 6.40 -12.83 7.19
C ILE A 537 6.37 -11.40 7.72
N ALA A 538 5.29 -10.67 7.45
CA ALA A 538 5.16 -9.26 7.82
C ALA A 538 4.21 -9.08 9.01
N LEU A 539 4.65 -8.33 10.01
CA LEU A 539 3.86 -7.88 11.15
C LEU A 539 3.81 -6.35 11.15
N LYS A 540 2.60 -5.79 11.00
CA LYS A 540 2.34 -4.37 10.85
C LYS A 540 1.81 -3.77 12.14
N GLY A 541 2.13 -2.50 12.39
CA GLY A 541 1.50 -1.76 13.47
C GLY A 541 2.05 -2.07 14.87
N LEU A 542 3.12 -2.86 15.02
CA LEU A 542 3.68 -3.19 16.34
C LEU A 542 4.42 -1.98 16.94
N LYS A 543 3.93 -1.43 18.06
CA LYS A 543 4.57 -0.30 18.76
C LYS A 543 5.67 -0.73 19.73
N ASN A 544 5.63 -1.98 20.16
CA ASN A 544 6.54 -2.56 21.15
C ASN A 544 7.97 -2.73 20.64
N THR A 545 8.91 -2.81 21.57
CA THR A 545 10.24 -3.34 21.28
C THR A 545 10.17 -4.87 21.30
N ILE A 546 10.74 -5.51 20.28
CA ILE A 546 10.85 -6.97 20.24
C ILE A 546 12.04 -7.38 21.11
N ALA A 547 11.77 -8.09 22.20
CA ALA A 547 12.82 -8.64 23.06
C ALA A 547 13.51 -9.83 22.38
N ARG A 548 12.73 -10.75 21.79
CA ARG A 548 13.26 -11.88 21.02
C ARG A 548 12.18 -12.58 20.19
N ILE A 549 12.58 -13.30 19.15
CA ILE A 549 11.69 -14.14 18.33
C ILE A 549 12.21 -15.57 18.28
N ARG A 550 11.32 -16.56 18.42
CA ARG A 550 11.68 -17.98 18.34
C ARG A 550 10.60 -18.84 17.69
N ILE A 551 10.99 -20.04 17.28
CA ILE A 551 10.06 -21.10 16.87
C ILE A 551 9.59 -21.87 18.12
N VAL A 552 8.28 -22.01 18.28
CA VAL A 552 7.68 -22.71 19.42
C VAL A 552 7.97 -24.21 19.35
N GLY A 553 8.19 -24.83 20.51
CA GLY A 553 8.41 -26.26 20.66
C GLY A 553 9.81 -26.77 20.30
N GLU A 554 10.57 -26.05 19.48
CA GLU A 554 12.00 -26.34 19.26
C GLU A 554 12.95 -25.28 19.84
N GLY A 555 12.48 -24.04 20.02
CA GLY A 555 13.22 -22.99 20.71
C GLY A 555 14.29 -22.26 19.88
N SER A 556 14.42 -22.55 18.59
CA SER A 556 15.36 -21.84 17.70
C SER A 556 15.07 -20.34 17.69
N MET A 557 16.10 -19.53 17.94
CA MET A 557 16.04 -18.07 17.85
C MET A 557 16.13 -17.64 16.38
N ILE A 558 15.28 -16.70 15.97
CA ILE A 558 15.28 -16.15 14.61
C ILE A 558 15.30 -14.61 14.64
N GLY A 559 15.82 -14.02 13.56
CA GLY A 559 15.98 -12.58 13.40
C GLY A 559 14.75 -11.88 12.83
N HIS A 560 14.79 -10.55 12.84
CA HIS A 560 13.84 -9.69 12.14
C HIS A 560 14.52 -8.41 11.68
N ASP A 561 13.93 -7.79 10.67
CA ASP A 561 14.28 -6.44 10.21
C ASP A 561 13.03 -5.55 10.24
N ILE A 562 13.23 -4.23 10.32
CA ILE A 562 12.15 -3.25 10.35
C ILE A 562 12.30 -2.30 9.18
N PHE A 563 11.29 -2.23 8.32
CA PHE A 563 11.24 -1.33 7.17
C PHE A 563 10.15 -0.26 7.34
N ASN A 564 10.24 0.83 6.58
CA ASN A 564 9.25 1.93 6.57
C ASN A 564 9.11 2.62 7.93
N LYS A 565 10.14 2.57 8.77
CA LYS A 565 10.16 3.30 10.03
C LYS A 565 10.83 4.65 9.82
N LEU A 566 10.03 5.70 9.76
CA LEU A 566 10.54 7.06 9.83
C LEU A 566 10.93 7.37 11.29
N TYR A 567 12.16 7.83 11.51
CA TYR A 567 12.69 8.02 12.87
C TYR A 567 11.90 9.05 13.69
N TRP A 568 11.30 10.05 13.04
CA TRP A 568 10.51 11.12 13.66
C TRP A 568 9.02 10.77 13.81
N SER A 569 8.54 9.73 13.11
CA SER A 569 7.13 9.38 13.12
C SER A 569 6.80 8.48 14.31
N SER A 570 5.64 8.69 14.93
CA SER A 570 5.07 7.73 15.91
C SER A 570 4.53 6.47 15.24
N THR A 571 4.29 6.50 13.94
CA THR A 571 3.85 5.33 13.17
C THR A 571 4.96 4.27 13.20
N PRO A 572 4.66 3.04 13.63
CA PRO A 572 5.64 1.96 13.65
C PRO A 572 5.98 1.50 12.23
N GLY A 573 7.20 0.99 12.06
CA GLY A 573 7.58 0.30 10.82
C GLY A 573 6.90 -1.07 10.70
N ILE A 574 7.24 -1.78 9.64
CA ILE A 574 6.80 -3.14 9.39
C ILE A 574 7.93 -4.08 9.79
N VAL A 575 7.62 -4.99 10.71
CA VAL A 575 8.55 -6.04 11.14
C VAL A 575 8.48 -7.17 10.13
N TYR A 576 9.62 -7.55 9.57
CA TYR A 576 9.78 -8.69 8.68
C TYR A 576 10.58 -9.77 9.38
N ILE A 577 10.01 -10.97 9.46
CA ILE A 577 10.60 -12.12 10.17
C ILE A 577 10.92 -13.20 9.14
N ASP A 578 12.20 -13.53 8.99
CA ASP A 578 12.65 -14.63 8.14
C ASP A 578 12.49 -15.95 8.88
N VAL A 579 11.58 -16.81 8.38
CA VAL A 579 11.36 -18.15 8.93
C VAL A 579 12.24 -19.15 8.15
N PRO A 580 13.22 -19.82 8.79
CA PRO A 580 14.12 -20.74 8.10
C PRO A 580 13.37 -21.94 7.53
N LYS A 581 13.54 -22.21 6.23
CA LYS A 581 12.75 -23.23 5.49
C LYS A 581 12.92 -24.63 6.07
N GLU A 582 14.11 -24.94 6.58
CA GLU A 582 14.47 -26.22 7.21
C GLU A 582 13.91 -26.41 8.62
N ARG A 583 13.29 -25.38 9.21
CA ARG A 583 12.66 -25.40 10.54
C ARG A 583 11.13 -25.30 10.51
N ILE A 584 10.54 -25.28 9.31
CA ILE A 584 9.09 -25.15 9.13
C ILE A 584 8.42 -26.50 9.35
N ASP A 585 7.39 -26.50 10.19
CA ASP A 585 6.48 -27.62 10.35
C ASP A 585 5.62 -27.80 9.09
N LYS A 586 5.44 -29.07 8.69
CA LYS A 586 4.72 -29.42 7.46
C LYS A 586 3.34 -28.76 7.31
N ASN A 587 2.58 -28.66 8.40
CA ASN A 587 1.20 -28.14 8.37
C ASN A 587 1.13 -26.70 8.90
N MET A 588 1.68 -26.45 10.09
CA MET A 588 1.58 -25.16 10.77
C MET A 588 2.79 -24.95 11.69
N THR A 589 3.58 -23.91 11.43
CA THR A 589 4.66 -23.49 12.32
C THR A 589 4.13 -22.40 13.24
N ILE A 590 4.58 -22.36 14.51
CA ILE A 590 4.21 -21.29 15.44
C ILE A 590 5.47 -20.50 15.80
N ILE A 591 5.41 -19.18 15.58
CA ILE A 591 6.46 -18.23 15.94
C ILE A 591 6.03 -17.46 17.18
N ALA A 592 6.85 -17.44 18.21
CA ALA A 592 6.65 -16.62 19.40
C ALA A 592 7.49 -15.34 19.31
N VAL A 593 6.82 -14.20 19.33
CA VAL A 593 7.41 -12.85 19.39
C VAL A 593 7.25 -12.33 20.81
N LEU A 594 8.34 -12.37 21.59
CA LEU A 594 8.34 -11.82 22.94
C LEU A 594 8.59 -10.31 22.88
N LEU A 595 7.71 -9.55 23.53
CA LEU A 595 7.72 -8.10 23.60
C LEU A 595 8.25 -7.64 24.97
N ASP A 596 8.69 -6.39 25.01
CA ASP A 596 9.15 -5.71 26.23
C ASP A 596 8.05 -5.47 27.28
N LYS A 597 6.81 -5.38 26.83
CA LYS A 597 5.60 -5.12 27.64
C LYS A 597 4.37 -5.69 26.93
N PRO A 598 3.17 -5.67 27.55
CA PRO A 598 1.95 -6.10 26.87
C PRO A 598 1.77 -5.42 25.51
N ILE A 599 1.25 -6.16 24.54
CA ILE A 599 1.19 -5.72 23.16
C ILE A 599 0.39 -4.42 22.98
N GLU A 600 0.95 -3.50 22.19
CA GLU A 600 0.37 -2.23 21.77
C GLU A 600 0.44 -2.13 20.25
N LEU A 601 -0.70 -1.87 19.63
CA LEU A 601 -0.84 -1.81 18.17
C LEU A 601 -1.23 -0.42 17.69
N TYR A 602 -0.71 -0.04 16.53
CA TYR A 602 -1.12 1.11 15.74
C TYR A 602 -2.10 0.65 14.65
N ARG A 603 -3.37 1.05 14.76
CA ARG A 603 -4.46 0.68 13.83
C ARG A 603 -5.20 1.91 13.27
N GLU A 604 -4.62 3.09 13.44
CA GLU A 604 -5.24 4.35 13.01
C GLU A 604 -5.14 4.54 11.48
N HIS A 605 -5.87 5.53 10.96
CA HIS A 605 -5.81 5.92 9.56
C HIS A 605 -4.38 6.38 9.20
N VAL A 606 -3.73 5.65 8.28
CA VAL A 606 -2.45 6.09 7.71
C VAL A 606 -2.75 7.13 6.65
N GLY A 607 -2.44 8.39 6.93
CA GLY A 607 -2.58 9.51 5.99
C GLY A 607 -1.26 9.91 5.34
N ALA A 608 -1.25 11.13 4.82
CA ALA A 608 -0.04 11.80 4.34
C ALA A 608 0.96 12.05 5.49
N ILE A 609 2.27 12.04 5.17
CA ILE A 609 3.29 12.49 6.13
C ILE A 609 3.55 13.97 5.88
N GLU A 610 3.15 14.79 6.85
CA GLU A 610 3.10 16.25 6.70
C GLU A 610 4.37 16.97 7.17
N SER A 611 5.30 16.31 7.89
CA SER A 611 6.54 16.97 8.35
C SER A 611 7.62 16.02 8.85
N ASN A 612 8.88 16.30 8.48
CA ASN A 612 10.09 15.66 9.01
C ASN A 612 10.60 16.40 10.27
N LEU A 613 9.74 16.46 11.30
CA LEU A 613 9.97 17.18 12.57
C LEU A 613 11.36 16.94 13.18
#